data_AF-A0A183J482-F1
#
_entry.id   AF-A0A183J482-F1
#
_cell.length_a   1.000
_cell.length_b   1.000
_cell.length_c   1.000
_cell.angle_alpha   90.00
_cell.angle_beta   90.00
_cell.angle_gamma   90.00
#
_symmetry.space_group_name_H-M   'P 1'
#
loop_
_entity.id
_entity.type
_entity.pdbx_description
1 polymer ?
#
loop_
_entity_poly.entity_id
_entity_poly.type
_entity_poly.pdbx_seq_one_letter_code
_entity_poly.pdbx_strand_id
1 'polypeptide(L)'
;MFLSGDFHYEYTECDKYGGRWRVAVPSSPDKCKGGSPPAAERGPDCSFTCGPGEVLDITTQVCVPCPAGTYSLGGGVRFEDFTSLPSGFSINNENPRLRNSEPAAVTTDTTPQPPVNCSS
;
A
#
# COMPACT_ATOMS: atom_id res chain seq x y z
N MET A 1 -30.72 -15.78 -8.66
CA MET A 1 -30.38 -15.44 -7.26
C MET A 1 -28.89 -15.63 -7.13
N PHE A 2 -28.13 -14.56 -6.91
CA PHE A 2 -26.66 -14.63 -6.80
C PHE A 2 -26.25 -15.08 -5.41
N LEU A 3 -25.20 -15.88 -5.32
CA LEU A 3 -24.64 -16.39 -4.09
C LEU A 3 -23.41 -15.58 -3.67
N SER A 4 -23.13 -15.54 -2.37
CA SER A 4 -21.88 -15.03 -1.82
C SER A 4 -20.70 -15.87 -2.35
N GLY A 5 -20.02 -15.37 -3.39
CA GLY A 5 -18.92 -16.07 -4.07
C GLY A 5 -18.94 -15.94 -5.60
N ASP A 6 -20.00 -15.38 -6.18
CA ASP A 6 -20.09 -15.16 -7.64
C ASP A 6 -19.26 -13.94 -8.12
N PHE A 7 -18.90 -13.05 -7.20
CA PHE A 7 -18.19 -11.81 -7.47
C PHE A 7 -17.13 -11.55 -6.41
N HIS A 8 -16.07 -10.85 -6.80
CA HIS A 8 -15.14 -10.18 -5.92
C HIS A 8 -15.26 -8.67 -6.10
N TYR A 9 -14.78 -7.90 -5.13
CA TYR A 9 -14.81 -6.44 -5.22
C TYR A 9 -13.45 -5.91 -5.66
N GLU A 10 -13.46 -4.92 -6.54
CA GLU A 10 -12.27 -4.19 -6.97
C GLU A 10 -12.53 -2.69 -6.90
N TYR A 11 -11.46 -1.92 -6.75
CA TYR A 11 -11.52 -0.47 -6.92
C TYR A 11 -11.16 -0.10 -8.35
N THR A 12 -11.94 0.83 -8.89
CA THR A 12 -11.59 1.55 -10.13
C THR A 12 -10.39 2.47 -9.92
N GLU A 13 -9.78 2.90 -11.02
CA GLU A 13 -8.82 3.99 -11.01
C GLU A 13 -9.44 5.28 -10.43
N CYS A 14 -8.57 6.16 -9.95
CA CYS A 14 -8.98 7.44 -9.39
C CYS A 14 -9.62 8.32 -10.44
N ASP A 15 -10.80 8.86 -10.12
CA ASP A 15 -11.43 9.91 -10.90
C ASP A 15 -10.66 11.24 -10.75
N LYS A 16 -10.98 12.21 -11.62
CA LYS A 16 -10.38 13.56 -11.59
C LYS A 16 -10.65 14.34 -10.29
N TYR A 17 -11.53 13.85 -9.43
CA TYR A 17 -11.85 14.43 -8.13
C TYR A 17 -11.15 13.69 -6.99
N GLY A 18 -10.27 12.73 -7.29
CA GLY A 18 -9.49 11.98 -6.32
C GLY A 18 -10.26 10.85 -5.63
N GLY A 19 -11.47 10.52 -6.07
CA GLY A 19 -12.21 9.40 -5.53
C GLY A 19 -12.14 8.16 -6.40
N ARG A 20 -12.56 7.03 -5.84
CA ARG A 20 -12.64 5.75 -6.54
C ARG A 20 -13.97 5.07 -6.25
N TRP A 21 -14.37 4.19 -7.15
CA TRP A 21 -15.57 3.37 -7.03
C TRP A 21 -15.19 1.93 -6.71
N ARG A 22 -15.91 1.32 -5.78
CA ARG A 22 -15.92 -0.12 -5.56
C ARG A 22 -16.94 -0.76 -6.50
N VAL A 23 -16.49 -1.71 -7.30
CA VAL A 23 -17.32 -2.45 -8.27
C VAL A 23 -17.29 -3.94 -7.97
N ALA A 24 -18.43 -4.61 -8.19
CA ALA A 24 -18.50 -6.07 -8.12
C ALA A 24 -18.08 -6.66 -9.47
N VAL A 25 -16.95 -7.35 -9.47
CA VAL A 25 -16.36 -8.00 -10.64
C VAL A 25 -16.70 -9.49 -10.61
N PRO A 26 -17.27 -10.07 -11.68
CA PRO A 26 -17.57 -11.48 -11.73
C PRO A 26 -16.29 -12.33 -11.67
N SER A 27 -16.28 -13.34 -10.82
CA SER A 27 -15.12 -14.25 -10.68
C SER A 27 -14.90 -15.12 -11.92
N SER A 28 -15.91 -15.27 -12.77
CA SER A 28 -15.81 -15.97 -14.05
C SER A 28 -16.59 -15.27 -15.16
N PRO A 29 -16.08 -15.28 -16.41
CA PRO A 29 -16.67 -14.55 -17.53
C PRO A 29 -18.06 -15.07 -17.93
N ASP A 30 -18.37 -16.34 -17.66
CA ASP A 30 -19.68 -16.94 -17.95
C ASP A 30 -20.80 -16.41 -17.04
N LYS A 31 -20.45 -15.76 -15.91
CA LYS A 31 -21.42 -15.18 -14.98
C LYS A 31 -21.88 -13.77 -15.35
N CYS A 32 -21.34 -13.19 -16.43
CA CYS A 32 -21.82 -11.93 -17.01
C CYS A 32 -23.19 -12.05 -17.70
N LYS A 33 -23.75 -13.26 -17.84
CA LYS A 33 -25.03 -13.50 -18.51
C LYS A 33 -26.16 -13.64 -17.49
N GLY A 34 -27.03 -12.63 -17.42
CA GLY A 34 -28.37 -12.80 -16.85
C GLY A 34 -28.54 -12.47 -15.38
N GLY A 35 -27.74 -11.58 -14.79
CA GLY A 35 -28.23 -10.91 -13.60
C GLY A 35 -27.53 -9.62 -13.20
N SER A 36 -28.15 -8.92 -12.26
CA SER A 36 -27.66 -7.67 -11.68
C SER A 36 -26.64 -7.94 -10.57
N PRO A 37 -25.34 -7.66 -10.79
CA PRO A 37 -24.41 -7.53 -9.68
C PRO A 37 -24.83 -6.39 -8.74
N PRO A 38 -24.31 -6.36 -7.50
CA PRO A 38 -24.47 -5.23 -6.60
C PRO A 38 -24.10 -3.91 -7.28
N ALA A 39 -24.83 -2.85 -6.95
CA ALA A 39 -24.52 -1.52 -7.46
C ALA A 39 -23.11 -1.08 -7.03
N ALA A 40 -22.43 -0.33 -7.89
CA ALA A 40 -21.15 0.26 -7.54
C ALA A 40 -21.34 1.28 -6.41
N GLU A 41 -20.41 1.25 -5.44
CA GLU A 41 -20.44 2.14 -4.29
C GLU A 41 -19.22 3.05 -4.29
N ARG A 42 -19.39 4.27 -3.76
CA ARG A 42 -18.28 5.21 -3.61
C ARG A 42 -17.35 4.70 -2.52
N GLY A 43 -16.09 4.44 -2.88
CA GLY A 43 -15.04 4.07 -1.94
C GLY A 43 -14.40 5.30 -1.28
N PRO A 44 -13.47 5.08 -0.34
CA PRO A 44 -12.69 6.15 0.25
C PRO A 44 -11.75 6.76 -0.80
N ASP A 45 -11.32 7.99 -0.56
CA ASP A 45 -10.49 8.74 -1.49
C ASP A 45 -9.16 8.03 -1.81
N CYS A 46 -8.56 8.35 -2.94
CA CYS A 46 -7.30 7.72 -3.35
C CYS A 46 -6.12 8.04 -2.44
N SER A 47 -6.18 9.16 -1.71
CA SER A 47 -5.21 9.52 -0.68
C SER A 47 -5.54 8.91 0.69
N PHE A 48 -6.68 8.24 0.84
CA PHE A 48 -7.06 7.62 2.10
C PHE A 48 -6.18 6.41 2.39
N THR A 49 -5.68 6.33 3.62
CA THR A 49 -5.01 5.14 4.14
C THR A 49 -5.45 4.86 5.58
N CYS A 50 -5.56 3.58 5.92
CA CYS A 50 -5.82 3.15 7.30
C CYS A 50 -4.63 3.45 8.23
N GLY A 51 -4.89 3.37 9.53
CA GLY A 51 -3.87 3.58 10.55
C GLY A 51 -2.78 2.49 10.53
N PRO A 52 -1.65 2.72 11.23
CA PRO A 52 -0.64 1.70 11.42
C PRO A 52 -1.22 0.46 12.11
N GLY A 53 -0.88 -0.72 11.62
CA GLY A 53 -1.42 -2.00 12.08
C GLY A 53 -2.80 -2.34 11.51
N GLU A 54 -3.37 -1.51 10.65
CA GLU A 54 -4.67 -1.74 10.02
C GLU A 54 -4.58 -1.83 8.49
N VAL A 55 -5.56 -2.51 7.89
CA VAL A 55 -5.74 -2.62 6.45
C VAL A 55 -7.21 -2.36 6.09
N LEU A 56 -7.44 -1.77 4.93
CA LEU A 56 -8.79 -1.51 4.44
C LEU A 56 -9.40 -2.80 3.88
N ASP A 57 -10.46 -3.31 4.52
CA ASP A 57 -11.23 -4.41 3.95
C ASP A 57 -12.13 -3.89 2.82
N ILE A 58 -11.86 -4.35 1.60
CA ILE A 58 -12.60 -3.95 0.41
C ILE A 58 -14.08 -4.36 0.45
N THR A 59 -14.41 -5.41 1.20
CA THR A 59 -15.79 -5.92 1.32
C THR A 59 -16.63 -5.06 2.25
N THR A 60 -16.06 -4.55 3.33
CA THR A 60 -16.78 -3.73 4.32
C THR A 60 -16.51 -2.23 4.18
N GLN A 61 -15.48 -1.83 3.43
CA GLN A 61 -14.96 -0.46 3.38
C GLN A 61 -14.48 0.07 4.75
N VAL A 62 -14.09 -0.83 5.67
CA VAL A 62 -13.67 -0.49 7.03
C VAL A 62 -12.21 -0.91 7.27
N CYS A 63 -11.48 -0.11 8.03
CA CYS A 63 -10.13 -0.47 8.50
C CYS A 63 -10.25 -1.57 9.55
N VAL A 64 -9.58 -2.69 9.30
CA VAL A 64 -9.53 -3.85 10.21
C VAL A 64 -8.08 -4.10 10.64
N PRO A 65 -7.86 -4.60 11.87
CA PRO A 65 -6.51 -4.91 12.34
C PRO A 65 -5.87 -6.01 11.49
N CYS A 66 -4.57 -5.87 11.24
CA CYS A 66 -3.78 -6.91 10.58
C CYS A 66 -3.79 -8.21 11.40
N PRO A 67 -3.78 -9.39 10.73
CA PRO A 67 -3.69 -10.67 11.41
C PRO A 67 -2.38 -10.78 12.22
N ALA A 68 -2.41 -11.60 13.28
CA ALA A 68 -1.26 -11.81 14.14
C ALA A 68 -0.03 -12.26 13.33
N GLY A 69 1.13 -11.69 13.64
CA GLY A 69 2.37 -11.94 12.90
C GLY A 69 2.53 -11.10 11.63
N THR A 70 1.65 -10.13 11.38
CA THR A 70 1.79 -9.18 10.26
C THR A 70 1.59 -7.74 10.73
N TYR A 71 2.12 -6.78 9.98
CA TYR A 71 1.99 -5.37 10.28
C TYR A 71 1.83 -4.54 8.99
N SER A 72 0.98 -3.52 9.07
CA SER A 72 0.79 -2.51 8.02
C SER A 72 1.35 -1.19 8.52
N LEU A 73 2.12 -0.49 7.70
CA LEU A 73 2.59 0.86 8.02
C LEU A 73 1.51 1.92 7.79
N GLY A 74 0.33 1.53 7.32
CA GLY A 74 -0.71 2.45 6.88
C GLY A 74 -0.20 3.31 5.73
N GLY A 75 -0.35 4.64 5.85
CA GLY A 75 0.15 5.61 4.87
C GLY A 75 1.67 5.86 4.94
N GLY A 76 2.39 5.12 5.80
CA GLY A 76 3.83 5.23 5.96
C GLY A 76 4.60 4.52 4.85
N VAL A 77 5.81 5.01 4.58
CA VAL A 77 6.78 4.39 3.67
C VAL A 77 7.86 3.66 4.47
N ARG A 78 8.22 2.46 4.02
CA ARG A 78 9.35 1.69 4.56
C ARG A 78 10.56 1.87 3.64
N PHE A 79 11.72 2.06 4.24
CA PHE A 79 13.00 1.98 3.56
C PHE A 79 13.71 0.75 4.11
N GLU A 80 13.95 -0.25 3.26
CA GLU A 80 14.65 -1.49 3.66
C GLU A 80 16.15 -1.39 3.43
N ASP A 81 16.55 -0.73 2.35
CA ASP A 81 17.94 -0.53 1.98
C ASP A 81 18.24 0.96 1.75
N PHE A 82 19.37 1.40 2.30
CA PHE A 82 19.97 2.68 1.96
C PHE A 82 21.17 2.43 1.07
N THR A 83 21.00 2.60 -0.24
CA THR A 83 22.14 2.67 -1.17
C THR A 83 23.01 3.90 -0.85
N SER A 84 22.40 4.95 -0.30
CA SER A 84 23.05 6.15 0.24
C SER A 84 22.31 6.65 1.47
N LEU A 85 23.02 7.22 2.44
CA LEU A 85 22.39 7.75 3.64
C LEU A 85 21.56 9.02 3.35
N PRO A 86 20.39 9.18 3.99
CA PRO A 86 19.60 10.39 3.87
C PRO A 86 20.35 11.64 4.35
N SER A 87 19.96 12.80 3.84
CA SER A 87 20.51 14.09 4.30
C SER A 87 20.39 14.23 5.81
N GLY A 88 21.49 14.59 6.48
CA GLY A 88 21.56 14.70 7.94
C GLY A 88 22.01 13.42 8.66
N PHE A 89 22.21 12.32 7.95
CA PHE A 89 22.86 11.12 8.49
C PHE A 89 24.36 11.13 8.13
N SER A 90 25.21 10.77 9.09
CA SER A 90 26.67 10.68 8.91
C SER A 90 27.21 9.34 9.41
N ILE A 91 28.07 8.69 8.64
CA ILE A 91 28.81 7.51 9.10
C ILE A 91 30.11 7.99 9.73
N ASN A 92 30.24 7.77 11.04
CA ASN A 92 31.51 7.95 11.72
C ASN A 92 32.19 6.58 11.80
N ASN A 93 33.11 6.34 10.86
CA ASN A 93 34.01 5.20 10.96
C ASN A 93 35.13 5.59 11.92
N GLU A 94 35.03 5.16 13.18
CA GLU A 94 36.10 5.31 14.15
C GLU A 94 37.24 4.33 13.82
N ASN A 95 38.05 4.69 12.83
CA ASN A 95 39.34 4.03 12.62
C ASN A 95 40.37 4.72 13.53
N PRO A 96 40.89 4.05 14.58
CA PRO A 96 41.81 4.69 15.53
C PRO A 96 43.16 5.12 14.92
N ARG A 97 43.38 4.88 13.61
CA ARG A 97 44.66 5.07 12.93
C ARG A 97 44.66 6.09 11.78
N LEU A 98 43.51 6.59 11.30
CA LEU A 98 43.48 7.52 10.16
C LEU A 98 42.42 8.62 10.38
N ARG A 99 42.87 9.81 10.78
CA ARG A 99 42.04 10.96 11.15
C ARG A 99 41.50 11.79 9.96
N ASN A 100 41.86 11.47 8.72
CA ASN A 100 41.57 12.35 7.59
C ASN A 100 41.04 11.56 6.39
N SER A 101 39.71 11.53 6.19
CA SER A 101 39.16 11.25 4.86
C SER A 101 37.78 11.89 4.68
N GLU A 102 37.67 12.59 3.56
CA GLU A 102 36.58 13.42 3.05
C GLU A 102 35.27 12.62 2.87
N PRO A 103 34.07 13.21 3.10
CA PRO A 103 32.81 12.48 2.97
C PRO A 103 32.55 12.15 1.49
N ALA A 104 32.40 10.85 1.19
CA ALA A 104 32.02 10.38 -0.13
C ALA A 104 30.59 10.85 -0.45
N ALA A 105 30.46 11.74 -1.43
CA ALA A 105 29.17 12.14 -1.99
C ALA A 105 28.64 11.02 -2.90
N VAL A 106 27.47 10.48 -2.57
CA VAL A 106 26.77 9.47 -3.38
C VAL A 106 25.43 10.05 -3.85
N THR A 107 25.18 9.91 -5.15
CA THR A 107 24.01 10.43 -5.86
C THR A 107 22.78 9.56 -5.63
N THR A 108 21.63 10.21 -5.51
CA THR A 108 20.34 9.66 -5.07
C THR A 108 19.61 8.84 -6.14
N ASP A 109 19.26 7.60 -5.82
CA ASP A 109 18.02 6.99 -6.28
C ASP A 109 17.54 6.00 -5.20
N THR A 110 16.47 6.36 -4.50
CA THR A 110 15.81 5.50 -3.50
C THR A 110 14.40 5.26 -3.99
N THR A 111 14.12 4.05 -4.47
CA THR A 111 12.78 3.67 -4.91
C THR A 111 11.90 3.47 -3.66
N PRO A 112 10.89 4.32 -3.41
CA PRO A 112 9.96 4.10 -2.31
C PRO A 112 9.15 2.84 -2.61
N GLN A 113 9.12 1.87 -1.70
CA GLN A 113 8.19 0.75 -1.83
C GLN A 113 6.77 1.23 -1.51
N PRO A 114 5.77 0.87 -2.34
CA PRO A 114 4.37 1.19 -2.04
C PRO A 114 3.97 0.56 -0.70
N PRO A 115 2.96 1.12 -0.01
CA PRO A 115 2.52 0.61 1.29
C PRO A 115 2.15 -0.87 1.15
N VAL A 116 2.95 -1.70 1.80
CA VAL A 116 2.76 -3.15 1.78
C VAL A 116 1.53 -3.49 2.60
N ASN A 117 0.58 -4.20 2.00
CA ASN A 117 -0.51 -4.83 2.74
C ASN A 117 0.10 -5.77 3.80
N CYS A 118 -0.54 -5.86 4.97
CA CYS A 118 -0.10 -6.58 6.17
C CYS A 118 1.03 -7.59 5.92
N SER A 119 2.28 -7.15 6.14
CA SER A 119 3.49 -7.94 5.85
C SER A 119 4.06 -8.56 7.11
N SER A 120 4.57 -9.80 7.01
CA SER A 120 5.15 -10.59 8.10
C SER A 120 6.66 -10.41 8.25
#